data_AF-A0AAE3MBZ8-F1
#
_entry.id   AF-A0AAE3MBZ8-F1
#
_cell.length_a   1.000
_cell.length_b   1.000
_cell.length_c   1.000
_cell.angle_alpha   90.00
_cell.angle_beta   90.00
_cell.angle_gamma   90.00
#
_symmetry.space_group_name_H-M   'P 1'
#
loop_
_entity.id
_entity.type
_entity.pdbx_description
1 polymer ?
#
loop_
_entity_poly.entity_id
_entity_poly.type
_entity_poly.pdbx_seq_one_letter_code
_entity_poly.pdbx_strand_id
1 'polypeptide(L)'
;MKNCIYIAIALLWMSMNAQAKNNAEPKLVYEKSAACQLFQVNDEKGLPVYYYMDINEYPSDIKECYPMNVRIYWDAWGNFLKLGFKDKTGLAKIDSEIFNDRDYLRLHELLNDQNSELGFYKLDKLSPHESEEAYYNVDAFSGATVVSTGYDCVRGAVKTCYVLWHIVNGEIKDIVRETTIRNWDSGNLGLQGSMTLEQVRDLYKKNPESVFQMLQSNVPVTTLNNIIQLVKTERLINKQLDKVLSSQLLAEGNEIIQLLVYNYLLQAGYRDKLVRGYVPSKSYLK
;
A
#
# COMPACT_ATOMS: atom_id res chain seq x y z
N MET A 1 -29.36 -6.06 -43.27
CA MET A 1 -29.74 -6.09 -41.83
C MET A 1 -28.72 -6.77 -40.90
N LYS A 2 -27.83 -7.68 -41.36
CA LYS A 2 -26.84 -8.33 -40.48
C LYS A 2 -25.62 -7.45 -40.11
N ASN A 3 -25.29 -6.42 -40.91
CA ASN A 3 -24.11 -5.56 -40.66
C ASN A 3 -24.34 -4.46 -39.61
N CYS A 4 -25.58 -4.07 -39.32
CA CYS A 4 -25.84 -3.05 -38.29
C CYS A 4 -25.75 -3.59 -36.86
N ILE A 5 -25.92 -4.91 -36.67
CA ILE A 5 -25.87 -5.54 -35.35
C ILE A 5 -24.42 -5.67 -34.85
N TYR A 6 -23.47 -5.95 -35.75
CA TYR A 6 -22.05 -6.05 -35.38
C TYR A 6 -21.44 -4.70 -34.99
N ILE A 7 -21.87 -3.60 -35.63
CA ILE A 7 -21.41 -2.25 -35.27
C ILE A 7 -22.00 -1.81 -33.92
N ALA A 8 -23.25 -2.17 -33.63
CA ALA A 8 -23.88 -1.88 -32.33
C ALA A 8 -23.23 -2.67 -31.17
N ILE A 9 -22.83 -3.93 -31.39
CA ILE A 9 -22.13 -4.73 -30.37
C ILE A 9 -20.68 -4.25 -30.18
N ALA A 10 -20.00 -3.83 -31.25
CA ALA A 10 -18.66 -3.25 -31.15
C ALA A 10 -18.67 -1.88 -30.45
N LEU A 11 -19.71 -1.06 -30.66
CA LEU A 11 -19.89 0.21 -29.95
C LEU A 11 -20.33 0.01 -28.49
N LEU A 12 -21.09 -1.05 -28.18
CA LEU A 12 -21.39 -1.46 -26.79
C LEU A 12 -20.16 -2.02 -26.07
N TRP A 13 -19.27 -2.73 -26.76
CA TRP A 13 -17.98 -3.17 -26.21
C TRP A 13 -16.99 -2.00 -26.05
N MET A 14 -16.97 -1.04 -26.97
CA MET A 14 -16.16 0.17 -26.81
C MET A 14 -16.73 1.13 -25.76
N SER A 15 -18.05 1.16 -25.53
CA SER A 15 -18.64 1.95 -24.44
C SER A 15 -18.48 1.31 -23.06
N MET A 16 -18.35 -0.02 -22.96
CA MET A 16 -18.05 -0.71 -21.70
C MET A 16 -16.56 -0.74 -21.34
N ASN A 17 -15.66 -0.51 -22.30
CA ASN A 17 -14.22 -0.35 -22.07
C ASN A 17 -13.76 1.12 -21.97
N ALA A 18 -14.69 2.08 -22.04
CA ALA A 18 -14.39 3.50 -21.82
C ALA A 18 -14.49 3.92 -20.33
N GLN A 19 -14.76 2.99 -19.42
CA GLN A 19 -15.09 3.29 -18.03
C GLN A 19 -14.00 2.80 -17.08
N ALA A 20 -12.90 3.55 -17.02
CA ALA A 20 -12.05 3.71 -15.84
C ALA A 20 -10.96 4.78 -16.07
N LYS A 21 -11.34 5.97 -16.54
CA LYS A 21 -10.61 7.19 -16.16
C LYS A 21 -11.42 7.87 -15.07
N ASN A 22 -11.41 7.26 -13.87
CA ASN A 22 -11.94 7.86 -12.65
C ASN A 22 -11.02 9.01 -12.23
N ASN A 23 -11.08 10.12 -12.97
CA ASN A 23 -10.41 11.36 -12.60
C ASN A 23 -11.35 12.18 -11.70
N ALA A 24 -11.73 11.63 -10.55
CA ALA A 24 -12.16 12.50 -9.46
C ALA A 24 -10.95 13.37 -9.10
N GLU A 25 -11.08 14.69 -9.17
CA GLU A 25 -9.98 15.59 -8.86
C GLU A 25 -9.49 15.34 -7.42
N PRO A 26 -8.18 15.12 -7.20
CA PRO A 26 -7.64 14.93 -5.87
C PRO A 26 -7.95 16.14 -4.98
N LYS A 27 -8.50 15.89 -3.79
CA LYS A 27 -8.81 16.92 -2.79
C LYS A 27 -7.64 17.13 -1.85
N LEU A 28 -7.11 18.34 -1.73
CA LEU A 28 -6.14 18.69 -0.70
C LEU A 28 -6.81 18.57 0.68
N VAL A 29 -6.22 17.76 1.58
CA VAL A 29 -6.78 17.50 2.92
C VAL A 29 -5.85 17.90 4.06
N TYR A 30 -4.56 18.04 3.78
CA TYR A 30 -3.57 18.51 4.75
C TYR A 30 -2.43 19.21 4.02
N GLU A 31 -1.95 20.29 4.61
CA GLU A 31 -0.80 21.06 4.11
C GLU A 31 0.02 21.54 5.32
N LYS A 32 1.28 21.10 5.37
CA LYS A 32 2.26 21.64 6.32
C LYS A 32 3.10 22.76 5.69
N SER A 33 3.37 22.61 4.39
CA SER A 33 4.03 23.60 3.54
C SER A 33 3.68 23.31 2.07
N ALA A 34 4.01 24.22 1.15
CA ALA A 34 3.80 23.99 -0.28
C ALA A 34 4.49 22.73 -0.83
N ALA A 35 5.53 22.23 -0.15
CA ALA A 35 6.24 21.00 -0.51
C ALA A 35 5.71 19.74 0.21
N CYS A 36 4.80 19.89 1.17
CA CYS A 36 4.23 18.80 1.98
C CYS A 36 2.70 18.93 2.00
N GLN A 37 2.08 18.34 0.98
CA GLN A 37 0.65 18.37 0.72
C GLN A 37 0.10 16.95 0.59
N LEU A 38 -0.95 16.64 1.35
CA LEU A 38 -1.66 15.37 1.31
C LEU A 38 -2.94 15.52 0.51
N PHE A 39 -3.10 14.66 -0.50
CA PHE A 39 -4.27 14.62 -1.36
C PHE A 39 -5.10 13.36 -1.11
N GLN A 40 -6.41 13.52 -1.13
CA GLN A 40 -7.41 12.46 -1.02
C GLN A 40 -8.04 12.20 -2.39
N VAL A 41 -8.09 10.95 -2.81
CA VAL A 41 -8.83 10.53 -4.01
C VAL A 41 -10.09 9.78 -3.60
N ASN A 42 -11.21 10.19 -4.17
CA ASN A 42 -12.53 9.65 -3.88
C ASN A 42 -13.06 8.78 -5.01
N ASP A 43 -13.96 7.86 -4.67
CA ASP A 43 -14.79 7.19 -5.67
C ASP A 43 -15.89 8.14 -6.17
N GLU A 44 -16.69 7.66 -7.13
CA GLU A 44 -17.85 8.39 -7.69
C GLU A 44 -18.86 8.82 -6.61
N LYS A 45 -18.79 8.21 -5.43
CA LYS A 45 -19.66 8.43 -4.28
C LYS A 45 -19.01 9.34 -3.25
N GLY A 46 -17.86 9.94 -3.54
CA GLY A 46 -17.18 10.84 -2.60
C GLY A 46 -16.55 10.13 -1.40
N LEU A 47 -16.45 8.80 -1.40
CA LEU A 47 -15.80 8.05 -0.33
C LEU A 47 -14.29 7.96 -0.58
N PRO A 48 -13.43 8.10 0.45
CA PRO A 48 -11.99 8.00 0.28
C PRO A 48 -11.56 6.61 -0.20
N VAL A 49 -10.87 6.55 -1.33
CA VAL A 49 -10.32 5.31 -1.89
C VAL A 49 -8.87 5.15 -1.45
N TYR A 50 -8.07 6.19 -1.64
CA TYR A 50 -6.68 6.27 -1.24
C TYR A 50 -6.24 7.73 -1.06
N TYR A 51 -5.07 7.89 -0.46
CA TYR A 51 -4.40 9.17 -0.26
C TYR A 51 -3.02 9.12 -0.90
N TYR A 52 -2.48 10.27 -1.28
CA TYR A 52 -1.10 10.37 -1.70
C TYR A 52 -0.44 11.68 -1.29
N MET A 53 0.88 11.63 -1.15
CA MET A 53 1.74 12.79 -0.90
C MET A 53 2.99 12.69 -1.77
N ASP A 54 3.42 13.82 -2.30
CA ASP A 54 4.69 13.94 -3.00
C ASP A 54 5.79 14.34 -2.02
N ILE A 55 6.88 13.59 -2.01
CA ILE A 55 8.07 13.84 -1.20
C ILE A 55 9.19 14.22 -2.15
N ASN A 56 9.83 15.34 -1.83
CA ASN A 56 11.02 15.86 -2.52
C ASN A 56 12.04 16.27 -1.46
N GLU A 57 12.66 15.28 -0.82
CA GLU A 57 13.57 15.49 0.31
C GLU A 57 14.91 14.79 0.11
N TYR A 58 15.94 15.28 0.81
CA TYR A 58 17.25 14.62 0.88
C TYR A 58 17.34 13.83 2.20
N PRO A 59 17.68 12.53 2.17
CA PRO A 59 17.80 11.73 3.39
C PRO A 59 18.97 12.12 4.31
N SER A 60 19.89 12.96 3.83
CA SER A 60 21.04 13.44 4.60
C SER A 60 21.46 14.83 4.16
N ASP A 61 22.08 15.59 5.08
CA ASP A 61 22.69 16.90 4.81
C ASP A 61 23.96 16.82 3.94
N ILE A 62 24.32 15.63 3.45
CA ILE A 62 25.51 15.39 2.64
C ILE A 62 25.18 15.68 1.18
N LYS A 63 25.95 16.58 0.58
CA LYS A 63 25.81 17.12 -0.78
C LYS A 63 25.80 16.08 -1.92
N GLU A 64 26.14 14.84 -1.63
CA GLU A 64 26.25 13.72 -2.58
C GLU A 64 25.04 12.75 -2.51
N CYS A 65 24.03 13.05 -1.69
CA CYS A 65 22.83 12.22 -1.61
C CYS A 65 21.85 12.55 -2.75
N TYR A 66 21.30 11.53 -3.41
CA TYR A 66 20.26 11.72 -4.43
C TYR A 66 18.95 12.17 -3.77
N PRO A 67 18.21 13.10 -4.39
CA PRO A 67 16.90 13.51 -3.87
C PRO A 67 15.92 12.32 -3.92
N MET A 68 15.18 12.11 -2.84
CA MET A 68 14.01 11.23 -2.83
C MET A 68 12.87 11.97 -3.53
N ASN A 69 12.70 11.72 -4.83
CA ASN A 69 11.58 12.21 -5.62
C ASN A 69 10.53 11.10 -5.78
N VAL A 70 9.71 10.93 -4.74
CA VAL A 70 8.75 9.82 -4.66
C VAL A 70 7.35 10.33 -4.35
N ARG A 71 6.35 9.61 -4.83
CA ARG A 71 4.97 9.73 -4.38
C ARG A 71 4.65 8.56 -3.47
N ILE A 72 4.18 8.84 -2.26
CA ILE A 72 3.76 7.81 -1.31
C ILE A 72 2.24 7.72 -1.36
N TYR A 73 1.71 6.50 -1.31
CA TYR A 73 0.27 6.22 -1.32
C TYR A 73 -0.14 5.50 -0.04
N TRP A 74 -1.30 5.87 0.51
CA TRP A 74 -1.93 5.23 1.65
C TRP A 74 -3.37 4.80 1.33
N ASP A 75 -3.84 3.72 1.96
CA ASP A 75 -5.23 3.31 1.88
C ASP A 75 -6.13 4.25 2.70
N ALA A 76 -7.44 4.01 2.70
CA ALA A 76 -8.39 4.81 3.46
C ALA A 76 -8.13 4.77 4.99
N TRP A 77 -7.34 3.84 5.48
CA TRP A 77 -7.06 3.64 6.90
C TRP A 77 -5.65 4.08 7.33
N GLY A 78 -4.90 4.70 6.41
CA GLY A 78 -3.54 5.16 6.66
C GLY A 78 -2.50 4.04 6.62
N ASN A 79 -2.84 2.86 6.09
CA ASN A 79 -1.83 1.85 5.80
C ASN A 79 -1.14 2.16 4.48
N PHE A 80 0.16 1.90 4.42
CA PHE A 80 0.93 2.02 3.19
C PHE A 80 0.34 1.17 2.05
N LEU A 81 0.18 1.79 0.88
CA LEU A 81 -0.22 1.12 -0.36
C LEU A 81 0.98 0.84 -1.25
N LYS A 82 1.68 1.90 -1.66
CA LYS A 82 2.84 1.81 -2.56
C LYS A 82 3.68 3.07 -2.56
N LEU A 83 4.89 2.94 -3.08
CA LEU A 83 5.67 4.06 -3.62
C LEU A 83 5.39 4.17 -5.12
N GLY A 84 5.36 5.40 -5.63
CA GLY A 84 5.46 5.72 -7.05
C GLY A 84 6.64 6.64 -7.28
N PHE A 85 7.23 6.57 -8.47
CA PHE A 85 8.36 7.41 -8.84
C PHE A 85 7.87 8.45 -9.84
N LYS A 86 8.32 9.70 -9.69
CA LYS A 86 7.95 10.76 -10.66
C LYS A 86 8.85 10.76 -11.88
N ASP A 87 10.05 10.20 -11.73
CA ASP A 87 11.06 10.13 -12.77
C ASP A 87 11.78 8.77 -12.73
N LYS A 88 12.64 8.54 -13.71
CA LYS A 88 13.38 7.28 -13.85
C LYS A 88 14.61 7.21 -12.93
N THR A 89 14.83 8.21 -12.09
CA THR A 89 16.09 8.35 -11.33
C THR A 89 16.13 7.40 -10.14
N GLY A 90 14.96 6.98 -9.63
CA GLY A 90 14.85 5.97 -8.57
C GLY A 90 15.47 6.41 -7.24
N LEU A 91 15.58 5.46 -6.29
CA LEU A 91 16.32 5.65 -5.06
C LEU A 91 17.77 5.16 -5.22
N ALA A 92 18.70 5.81 -4.50
CA ALA A 92 20.11 5.45 -4.49
C ALA A 92 20.59 5.06 -3.09
N LYS A 93 21.58 4.16 -3.05
CA LYS A 93 22.35 3.79 -1.87
C LYS A 93 23.50 4.78 -1.64
N ILE A 94 24.22 4.60 -0.53
CA ILE A 94 25.34 5.44 -0.10
C ILE A 94 26.46 5.56 -1.15
N ASP A 95 26.71 4.52 -1.95
CA ASP A 95 27.69 4.54 -3.04
C ASP A 95 27.13 5.00 -4.40
N SER A 96 26.01 5.73 -4.40
CA SER A 96 25.29 6.13 -5.63
C SER A 96 24.77 4.94 -6.47
N GLU A 97 24.78 3.73 -5.92
CA GLU A 97 24.18 2.55 -6.56
C GLU A 97 22.65 2.70 -6.56
N ILE A 98 22.04 2.64 -7.74
CA ILE A 98 20.59 2.69 -7.89
C ILE A 98 19.97 1.40 -7.35
N PHE A 99 18.83 1.54 -6.66
CA PHE A 99 18.04 0.41 -6.17
C PHE A 99 17.68 -0.54 -7.32
N ASN A 100 17.93 -1.83 -7.11
CA ASN A 100 17.43 -2.90 -7.98
C ASN A 100 16.05 -3.39 -7.52
N ASP A 101 15.43 -4.29 -8.30
CA ASP A 101 14.10 -4.82 -8.00
C ASP A 101 13.99 -5.48 -6.60
N ARG A 102 15.06 -6.12 -6.12
CA ARG A 102 15.10 -6.73 -4.77
C ARG A 102 15.17 -5.67 -3.68
N ASP A 103 15.90 -4.58 -3.93
CA ASP A 103 15.96 -3.44 -3.01
C ASP A 103 14.58 -2.80 -2.86
N TYR A 104 13.85 -2.60 -3.97
CA TYR A 104 12.48 -2.09 -3.92
C TYR A 104 11.50 -3.05 -3.25
N LEU A 105 11.62 -4.36 -3.49
CA LEU A 105 10.79 -5.34 -2.79
C LEU A 105 11.05 -5.31 -1.28
N ARG A 106 12.32 -5.25 -0.87
CA ARG A 106 12.70 -5.16 0.54
C ARG A 106 12.21 -3.86 1.18
N LEU A 107 12.33 -2.74 0.48
CA LEU A 107 11.78 -1.46 0.94
C LEU A 107 10.26 -1.55 1.08
N HIS A 108 9.57 -2.16 0.12
CA HIS A 108 8.11 -2.33 0.18
C HIS A 108 7.66 -3.15 1.39
N GLU A 109 8.36 -4.26 1.68
CA GLU A 109 8.13 -5.07 2.88
C GLU A 109 8.35 -4.25 4.15
N LEU A 110 9.47 -3.53 4.23
CA LEU A 110 9.80 -2.68 5.37
C LEU A 110 8.74 -1.61 5.63
N LEU A 111 8.29 -0.90 4.59
CA LEU A 111 7.29 0.16 4.72
C LEU A 111 5.91 -0.39 5.12
N ASN A 112 5.62 -1.66 4.81
CA ASN A 112 4.43 -2.35 5.29
C ASN A 112 4.54 -2.85 6.73
N ASP A 113 5.75 -2.96 7.28
CA ASP A 113 5.97 -3.40 8.66
C ASP A 113 5.88 -2.23 9.65
N GLN A 114 4.71 -2.08 10.26
CA GLN A 114 4.44 -1.04 11.26
C GLN A 114 5.19 -1.26 12.58
N ASN A 115 5.75 -2.46 12.80
CA ASN A 115 6.49 -2.81 14.03
C ASN A 115 8.00 -2.83 13.80
N SER A 116 8.48 -2.30 12.68
CA SER A 116 9.91 -2.27 12.36
C SER A 116 10.72 -1.62 13.48
N GLU A 117 11.88 -2.19 13.76
CA GLU A 117 12.82 -1.65 14.74
C GLU A 117 13.30 -0.23 14.38
N LEU A 118 13.23 0.17 13.10
CA LEU A 118 13.50 1.54 12.63
C LEU A 118 12.68 2.60 13.34
N GLY A 119 11.50 2.26 13.86
CA GLY A 119 10.68 3.16 14.65
C GLY A 119 11.28 3.58 15.99
N PHE A 120 12.22 2.78 16.54
CA PHE A 120 12.84 3.05 17.85
C PHE A 120 14.20 3.73 17.75
N TYR A 121 14.81 3.78 16.56
CA TYR A 121 16.09 4.44 16.35
C TYR A 121 15.92 5.95 16.17
N LYS A 122 17.03 6.69 16.37
CA LYS A 122 17.12 8.10 15.98
C LYS A 122 18.00 8.21 14.75
N LEU A 123 17.63 9.10 13.82
CA LEU A 123 18.34 9.29 12.55
C LEU A 123 19.86 9.56 12.72
N ASP A 124 20.24 10.32 13.74
CA ASP A 124 21.64 10.66 14.06
C ASP A 124 22.47 9.47 14.57
N LYS A 125 21.80 8.39 14.99
CA LYS A 125 22.41 7.15 15.46
C LYS A 125 22.51 6.07 14.37
N LEU A 126 22.02 6.35 13.17
CA LEU A 126 22.08 5.40 12.06
C LEU A 126 23.41 5.54 11.31
N SER A 127 24.23 4.48 11.35
CA SER A 127 25.42 4.39 10.52
C SER A 127 25.13 3.72 9.18
N PRO A 128 25.37 4.41 8.04
CA PRO A 128 25.52 3.82 6.72
C PRO A 128 26.24 2.46 6.69
N HIS A 129 27.40 2.40 7.36
CA HIS A 129 28.31 1.26 7.33
C HIS A 129 27.76 0.04 8.09
N GLU A 130 27.04 0.26 9.20
CA GLU A 130 26.39 -0.82 9.96
C GLU A 130 25.29 -1.50 9.12
N SER A 131 24.65 -0.75 8.22
CA SER A 131 23.68 -1.33 7.28
C SER A 131 24.32 -2.18 6.18
N GLU A 132 25.62 -2.02 5.90
CA GLU A 132 26.36 -2.84 4.93
C GLU A 132 26.82 -4.19 5.49
N GLU A 133 27.01 -4.28 6.80
CA GLU A 133 27.40 -5.51 7.48
C GLU A 133 26.22 -6.48 7.72
N ALA A 134 25.00 -6.08 7.36
CA ALA A 134 23.81 -6.92 7.44
C ALA A 134 23.87 -8.07 6.40
N TYR A 135 24.08 -9.31 6.86
CA TYR A 135 23.98 -10.52 6.02
C TYR A 135 22.92 -11.48 6.56
N TYR A 136 22.10 -12.00 5.64
CA TYR A 136 21.19 -13.12 5.87
C TYR A 136 21.99 -14.43 6.06
N ASN A 137 21.93 -15.03 7.24
CA ASN A 137 22.10 -16.48 7.37
C ASN A 137 20.77 -17.08 7.84
N VAL A 138 19.94 -17.44 6.87
CA VAL A 138 18.96 -18.50 7.07
C VAL A 138 19.73 -19.81 6.92
N ASP A 139 20.34 -20.28 8.00
CA ASP A 139 20.50 -21.71 8.20
C ASP A 139 20.19 -22.07 9.65
N ALA A 140 19.40 -23.11 9.79
CA ALA A 140 19.01 -23.65 11.06
C ALA A 140 20.22 -24.33 11.73
N PHE A 141 20.20 -24.35 13.07
CA PHE A 141 21.10 -25.03 14.00
C PHE A 141 22.41 -24.32 14.42
N SER A 142 22.55 -24.32 15.75
CA SER A 142 23.80 -24.32 16.52
C SER A 142 24.58 -23.00 16.67
N GLY A 143 24.39 -22.37 17.84
CA GLY A 143 25.48 -22.04 18.77
C GLY A 143 26.56 -21.03 18.34
N ALA A 144 26.67 -19.98 19.17
CA ALA A 144 27.73 -18.97 19.27
C ALA A 144 27.50 -17.64 18.55
N THR A 145 27.49 -16.60 19.37
CA THR A 145 27.32 -15.18 19.10
C THR A 145 28.22 -14.65 17.98
N VAL A 146 27.62 -14.19 16.88
CA VAL A 146 28.11 -13.04 16.12
C VAL A 146 26.98 -12.03 16.14
N VAL A 147 27.18 -10.91 16.84
CA VAL A 147 26.23 -9.80 16.82
C VAL A 147 26.36 -9.13 15.45
N SER A 148 25.63 -9.62 14.44
CA SER A 148 25.46 -8.84 13.22
C SER A 148 24.41 -7.77 13.52
N THR A 149 24.86 -6.58 13.91
CA THR A 149 24.02 -5.39 14.12
C THR A 149 23.58 -4.78 12.78
N GLY A 150 23.00 -5.60 11.91
CA GLY A 150 22.42 -5.12 10.66
C GLY A 150 21.01 -4.62 10.91
N TYR A 151 20.70 -3.38 10.52
CA TYR A 151 19.32 -2.90 10.51
C TYR A 151 18.47 -3.74 9.55
N ASP A 152 17.22 -4.00 9.90
CA ASP A 152 16.29 -4.70 9.03
C ASP A 152 15.78 -3.79 7.89
N CYS A 153 16.67 -3.42 6.95
CA CYS A 153 16.38 -2.46 5.88
C CYS A 153 17.09 -2.82 4.56
N VAL A 154 16.97 -1.95 3.54
CA VAL A 154 17.79 -2.07 2.33
C VAL A 154 19.24 -1.75 2.68
N ARG A 155 20.13 -2.68 2.34
CA ARG A 155 21.58 -2.55 2.55
C ARG A 155 22.10 -1.28 1.87
N GLY A 156 22.92 -0.51 2.59
CA GLY A 156 23.51 0.72 2.07
C GLY A 156 22.49 1.85 1.87
N ALA A 157 21.29 1.77 2.46
CA ALA A 157 20.27 2.81 2.37
C ALA A 157 19.45 2.99 3.66
N VAL A 158 20.05 2.72 4.83
CA VAL A 158 19.34 2.79 6.12
C VAL A 158 18.68 4.14 6.40
N LYS A 159 19.34 5.26 6.06
CA LYS A 159 18.77 6.60 6.27
C LYS A 159 17.56 6.87 5.38
N THR A 160 17.64 6.51 4.11
CA THR A 160 16.51 6.56 3.16
C THR A 160 15.35 5.70 3.65
N CYS A 161 15.63 4.46 4.06
CA CYS A 161 14.64 3.54 4.62
C CYS A 161 13.98 4.11 5.88
N TYR A 162 14.77 4.67 6.79
CA TYR A 162 14.29 5.30 8.02
C TYR A 162 13.36 6.47 7.72
N VAL A 163 13.78 7.42 6.88
CA VAL A 163 12.98 8.62 6.58
C VAL A 163 11.65 8.22 5.94
N LEU A 164 11.68 7.35 4.92
CA LEU A 164 10.45 6.86 4.29
C LEU A 164 9.55 6.11 5.26
N TRP A 165 10.10 5.27 6.14
CA TRP A 165 9.33 4.53 7.13
C TRP A 165 8.62 5.48 8.11
N HIS A 166 9.30 6.52 8.60
CA HIS A 166 8.71 7.51 9.52
C HIS A 166 7.68 8.41 8.84
N ILE A 167 7.83 8.72 7.55
CA ILE A 167 6.77 9.41 6.79
C ILE A 167 5.55 8.50 6.63
N VAL A 168 5.77 7.24 6.26
CA VAL A 168 4.70 6.26 6.01
C VAL A 168 3.92 5.91 7.28
N ASN A 169 4.63 5.66 8.38
CA ASN A 169 4.07 5.11 9.62
C ASN A 169 3.93 6.13 10.76
N GLY A 170 4.31 7.39 10.53
CA GLY A 170 4.19 8.49 11.49
C GLY A 170 2.89 9.29 11.34
N GLU A 171 2.98 10.61 11.53
CA GLU A 171 1.85 11.55 11.64
C GLU A 171 0.85 11.47 10.47
N ILE A 172 1.34 11.26 9.23
CA ILE A 172 0.49 11.25 8.04
C ILE A 172 -0.55 10.11 8.09
N LYS A 173 -0.18 8.95 8.63
CA LYS A 173 -1.10 7.81 8.80
C LYS A 173 -2.27 8.18 9.70
N ASP A 174 -2.02 8.90 10.79
CA ASP A 174 -3.07 9.33 11.72
C ASP A 174 -3.98 10.38 11.07
N ILE A 175 -3.41 11.35 10.35
CA ILE A 175 -4.17 12.36 9.59
C ILE A 175 -5.09 11.69 8.56
N VAL A 176 -4.58 10.70 7.80
CA VAL A 176 -5.38 9.94 6.83
C VAL A 176 -6.56 9.27 7.54
N ARG A 177 -6.29 8.53 8.62
CA ARG A 177 -7.30 7.79 9.36
C ARG A 177 -8.39 8.71 9.92
N GLU A 178 -8.00 9.80 10.58
CA GLU A 178 -8.93 10.78 11.14
C GLU A 178 -9.78 11.44 10.05
N THR A 179 -9.16 11.76 8.91
CA THR A 179 -9.87 12.35 7.77
C THR A 179 -10.89 11.38 7.19
N THR A 180 -10.55 10.09 7.05
CA THR A 180 -11.51 9.07 6.59
C THR A 180 -12.68 8.91 7.55
N ILE A 181 -12.42 8.82 8.86
CA ILE A 181 -13.47 8.71 9.88
C ILE A 181 -14.41 9.92 9.81
N ARG A 182 -13.85 11.14 9.76
CA ARG A 182 -14.62 12.38 9.64
C ARG A 182 -15.51 12.40 8.38
N ASN A 183 -14.98 11.93 7.25
CA ASN A 183 -15.75 11.87 6.00
C ASN A 183 -16.94 10.90 6.10
N TRP A 184 -16.82 9.81 6.85
CA TRP A 184 -17.94 8.89 7.10
C TRP A 184 -18.96 9.43 8.11
N ASP A 185 -18.49 10.07 9.18
CA ASP A 185 -19.37 10.63 10.22
C ASP A 185 -20.17 11.84 9.72
N SER A 186 -19.62 12.62 8.78
CA SER A 186 -20.25 13.83 8.23
C SER A 186 -21.50 13.60 7.36
N GLY A 187 -22.05 12.39 7.33
CA GLY A 187 -23.39 12.18 6.77
C GLY A 187 -23.46 11.98 5.26
N ASN A 188 -22.34 11.73 4.56
CA ASN A 188 -22.35 11.05 3.25
C ASN A 188 -22.68 9.55 3.44
N LEU A 189 -23.78 9.30 4.16
CA LEU A 189 -24.33 8.01 4.55
C LEU A 189 -24.61 7.18 3.30
N GLY A 190 -23.79 6.15 3.09
CA GLY A 190 -24.15 5.00 2.26
C GLY A 190 -24.71 5.36 0.89
N LEU A 191 -23.89 5.93 0.02
CA LEU A 191 -24.25 6.01 -1.39
C LEU A 191 -24.24 4.58 -1.98
N GLN A 192 -25.44 3.99 -2.00
CA GLN A 192 -25.85 2.70 -2.56
C GLN A 192 -24.73 1.73 -2.94
N GLY A 193 -24.30 0.87 -1.99
CA GLY A 193 -23.49 -0.31 -2.28
C GLY A 193 -22.11 -0.39 -1.61
N SER A 194 -21.63 0.67 -0.96
CA SER A 194 -20.42 0.62 -0.14
C SER A 194 -20.76 0.54 1.35
N MET A 195 -20.10 -0.34 2.12
CA MET A 195 -20.37 -0.55 3.54
C MET A 195 -19.34 0.16 4.44
N THR A 196 -19.80 0.78 5.53
CA THR A 196 -18.92 1.31 6.60
C THR A 196 -18.29 0.18 7.42
N LEU A 197 -17.23 0.49 8.19
CA LEU A 197 -16.61 -0.51 9.08
C LEU A 197 -17.61 -1.12 10.07
N GLU A 198 -18.50 -0.32 10.65
CA GLU A 198 -19.53 -0.81 11.58
C GLU A 198 -20.53 -1.72 10.88
N GLN A 199 -20.96 -1.37 9.66
CA GLN A 199 -21.87 -2.21 8.88
C GLN A 199 -21.21 -3.55 8.51
N VAL A 200 -19.93 -3.55 8.12
CA VAL A 200 -19.19 -4.79 7.84
C VAL A 200 -19.04 -5.63 9.11
N ARG A 201 -18.75 -4.99 10.25
CA ARG A 201 -18.66 -5.65 11.57
C ARG A 201 -19.99 -6.30 11.96
N ASP A 202 -21.09 -5.58 11.84
CA ASP A 202 -22.44 -6.10 12.15
C ASP A 202 -22.82 -7.26 11.23
N LEU A 203 -22.50 -7.16 9.93
CA LEU A 203 -22.72 -8.23 8.97
C LEU A 203 -21.90 -9.46 9.34
N TYR A 204 -20.62 -9.29 9.64
CA TYR A 204 -19.73 -10.37 10.05
C TYR A 204 -20.23 -11.08 11.31
N LYS A 205 -20.64 -10.32 12.34
CA LYS A 205 -21.20 -10.89 13.59
C LYS A 205 -22.48 -11.68 13.36
N LYS A 206 -23.33 -11.25 12.43
CA LYS A 206 -24.59 -11.94 12.10
C LYS A 206 -24.36 -13.18 11.23
N ASN A 207 -23.50 -13.07 10.22
CA ASN A 207 -23.21 -14.15 9.28
C ASN A 207 -21.84 -13.96 8.61
N PRO A 208 -20.76 -14.57 9.14
CA PRO A 208 -19.42 -14.47 8.57
C PRO A 208 -19.34 -14.88 7.09
N GLU A 209 -20.11 -15.91 6.69
CA GLU A 209 -20.10 -16.43 5.31
C GLU A 209 -20.58 -15.41 4.28
N SER A 210 -21.48 -14.51 4.68
CA SER A 210 -21.95 -13.44 3.79
C SER A 210 -20.83 -12.48 3.38
N VAL A 211 -19.87 -12.23 4.27
CA VAL A 211 -18.69 -11.40 3.97
C VAL A 211 -17.78 -12.11 2.95
N PHE A 212 -17.59 -13.42 3.08
CA PHE A 212 -16.78 -14.18 2.11
C PHE A 212 -17.46 -14.27 0.73
N GLN A 213 -18.77 -14.45 0.69
CA GLN A 213 -19.53 -14.42 -0.57
C GLN A 213 -19.45 -13.05 -1.23
N MET A 214 -19.52 -11.96 -0.46
CA MET A 214 -19.32 -10.62 -1.00
C MET A 214 -17.96 -10.47 -1.66
N LEU A 215 -16.89 -10.97 -1.04
CA LEU A 215 -15.55 -10.93 -1.62
C LEU A 215 -15.41 -11.80 -2.89
N GLN A 216 -16.28 -12.77 -3.12
CA GLN A 216 -16.30 -13.49 -4.39
C GLN A 216 -16.97 -12.68 -5.52
N SER A 217 -17.67 -11.59 -5.17
CA SER A 217 -18.28 -10.64 -6.09
C SER A 217 -17.44 -9.37 -6.24
N ASN A 218 -17.72 -8.55 -7.26
CA ASN A 218 -17.04 -7.27 -7.45
C ASN A 218 -17.49 -6.26 -6.38
N VAL A 219 -16.71 -6.14 -5.30
CA VAL A 219 -16.99 -5.19 -4.21
C VAL A 219 -16.29 -3.84 -4.44
N PRO A 220 -16.90 -2.72 -4.01
CA PRO A 220 -16.22 -1.43 -4.02
C PRO A 220 -14.92 -1.47 -3.20
N VAL A 221 -13.88 -0.75 -3.65
CA VAL A 221 -12.57 -0.66 -2.98
C VAL A 221 -12.72 -0.27 -1.50
N THR A 222 -13.63 0.66 -1.22
CA THR A 222 -13.95 1.13 0.14
C THR A 222 -14.50 0.04 1.04
N THR A 223 -15.33 -0.86 0.50
CA THR A 223 -15.87 -2.00 1.24
C THR A 223 -14.79 -3.04 1.50
N LEU A 224 -13.94 -3.33 0.50
CA LEU A 224 -12.80 -4.23 0.66
C LEU A 224 -11.83 -3.72 1.74
N ASN A 225 -11.50 -2.42 1.71
CA ASN A 225 -10.69 -1.75 2.74
C ASN A 225 -11.25 -1.99 4.15
N ASN A 226 -12.58 -1.88 4.30
CA ASN A 226 -13.24 -2.06 5.59
C ASN A 226 -13.26 -3.52 6.05
N ILE A 227 -13.41 -4.46 5.13
CA ILE A 227 -13.29 -5.90 5.44
C ILE A 227 -11.87 -6.22 5.90
N ILE A 228 -10.85 -5.77 5.16
CA ILE A 228 -9.44 -5.98 5.53
C ILE A 228 -9.14 -5.33 6.89
N GLN A 229 -9.60 -4.11 7.12
CA GLN A 229 -9.39 -3.41 8.38
C GLN A 229 -10.07 -4.13 9.55
N LEU A 230 -11.29 -4.63 9.37
CA LEU A 230 -11.99 -5.42 10.39
C LEU A 230 -11.16 -6.64 10.78
N VAL A 231 -10.73 -7.42 9.79
CA VAL A 231 -9.93 -8.64 9.98
C VAL A 231 -8.64 -8.37 10.73
N LYS A 232 -7.93 -7.29 10.38
CA LYS A 232 -6.71 -6.86 11.07
C LYS A 232 -6.99 -6.49 12.54
N THR A 233 -8.00 -5.65 12.77
CA THR A 233 -8.31 -5.13 14.11
C THR A 233 -8.86 -6.19 15.06
N GLU A 234 -9.69 -7.10 14.57
CA GLU A 234 -10.29 -8.18 15.37
C GLU A 234 -9.44 -9.46 15.40
N ARG A 235 -8.25 -9.45 14.76
CA ARG A 235 -7.32 -10.59 14.67
C ARG A 235 -8.01 -11.87 14.21
N LEU A 236 -8.91 -11.73 13.25
CA LEU A 236 -9.70 -12.83 12.73
C LEU A 236 -8.82 -13.65 11.78
N ILE A 237 -8.06 -14.61 12.31
CA ILE A 237 -7.30 -15.55 11.48
C ILE A 237 -8.30 -16.34 10.65
N ASN A 238 -8.36 -16.05 9.36
CA ASN A 238 -9.35 -16.67 8.48
C ASN A 238 -8.69 -17.19 7.20
N LYS A 239 -8.29 -18.47 7.24
CA LYS A 239 -7.69 -19.15 6.07
C LYS A 239 -8.61 -19.14 4.83
N GLN A 240 -9.92 -19.07 5.03
CA GLN A 240 -10.89 -18.98 3.94
C GLN A 240 -10.87 -17.58 3.30
N LEU A 241 -10.75 -16.52 4.09
CA LEU A 241 -10.53 -15.15 3.60
C LEU A 241 -9.25 -15.05 2.78
N ASP A 242 -8.12 -15.51 3.32
CA ASP A 242 -6.83 -15.42 2.64
C ASP A 242 -6.86 -16.15 1.29
N LYS A 243 -7.55 -17.30 1.23
CA LYS A 243 -7.75 -18.06 0.00
C LYS A 243 -8.63 -17.31 -1.02
N VAL A 244 -9.73 -16.70 -0.58
CA VAL A 244 -10.60 -15.90 -1.46
C VAL A 244 -9.84 -14.70 -2.01
N LEU A 245 -9.17 -13.93 -1.14
CA LEU A 245 -8.39 -12.76 -1.55
C LEU A 245 -7.23 -13.15 -2.48
N SER A 246 -6.54 -14.25 -2.21
CA SER A 246 -5.48 -14.77 -3.11
C SER A 246 -6.01 -15.08 -4.50
N SER A 247 -7.23 -15.61 -4.63
CA SER A 247 -7.85 -15.84 -5.93
C SER A 247 -8.22 -14.54 -6.65
N GLN A 248 -8.63 -13.50 -5.92
CA GLN A 248 -8.91 -12.18 -6.49
C GLN A 248 -7.65 -11.46 -6.97
N LEU A 249 -6.52 -11.61 -6.26
CA LEU A 249 -5.25 -10.98 -6.65
C LEU A 249 -4.81 -11.39 -8.07
N LEU A 250 -5.09 -12.65 -8.44
CA LEU A 250 -4.70 -13.23 -9.72
C LEU A 250 -5.69 -12.93 -10.85
N ALA A 251 -6.87 -12.40 -10.53
CA ALA A 251 -7.81 -11.93 -11.54
C ALA A 251 -7.34 -10.56 -12.07
N GLU A 252 -7.28 -10.40 -13.39
CA GLU A 252 -7.08 -9.09 -14.01
C GLU A 252 -8.19 -8.13 -13.56
N GLY A 253 -7.84 -6.92 -13.10
CA GLY A 253 -8.82 -6.03 -12.49
C GLY A 253 -8.27 -4.68 -12.02
N ASN A 254 -8.98 -4.09 -11.05
CA ASN A 254 -8.67 -2.78 -10.47
C ASN A 254 -7.33 -2.82 -9.70
N GLU A 255 -6.35 -2.02 -10.13
CA GLU A 255 -5.01 -1.98 -9.53
C GLU A 255 -5.05 -1.74 -8.02
N ILE A 256 -5.91 -0.85 -7.53
CA ILE A 256 -5.99 -0.56 -6.08
C ILE A 256 -6.46 -1.78 -5.29
N ILE A 257 -7.41 -2.55 -5.82
CA ILE A 257 -7.85 -3.82 -5.20
C ILE A 257 -6.69 -4.79 -5.12
N GLN A 258 -5.93 -4.96 -6.20
CA GLN A 258 -4.79 -5.85 -6.23
C GLN A 258 -3.73 -5.44 -5.21
N LEU A 259 -3.44 -4.14 -5.06
CA LEU A 259 -2.47 -3.64 -4.09
C LEU A 259 -2.93 -3.83 -2.64
N LEU A 260 -4.21 -3.57 -2.36
CA LEU A 260 -4.78 -3.80 -1.03
C LEU A 260 -4.68 -5.26 -0.61
N VAL A 261 -5.05 -6.15 -1.53
CA VAL A 261 -4.98 -7.59 -1.30
C VAL A 261 -3.54 -8.04 -1.12
N TYR A 262 -2.63 -7.61 -1.99
CA TYR A 262 -1.21 -7.97 -1.91
C TYR A 262 -0.60 -7.55 -0.57
N ASN A 263 -0.79 -6.29 -0.15
CA ASN A 263 -0.24 -5.80 1.12
C ASN A 263 -0.86 -6.51 2.33
N TYR A 264 -2.17 -6.81 2.30
CA TYR A 264 -2.80 -7.60 3.35
C TYR A 264 -2.19 -9.00 3.46
N LEU A 265 -2.05 -9.72 2.33
CA LEU A 265 -1.51 -11.09 2.32
C LEU A 265 -0.03 -11.11 2.75
N LEU A 266 0.74 -10.08 2.37
CA LEU A 266 2.13 -9.88 2.81
C LEU A 266 2.19 -9.76 4.33
N GLN A 267 1.37 -8.90 4.93
CA GLN A 267 1.32 -8.69 6.38
C GLN A 267 0.78 -9.91 7.15
N ALA A 268 -0.18 -10.64 6.59
CA ALA A 268 -0.70 -11.88 7.17
C ALA A 268 0.35 -13.02 7.18
N GLY A 269 1.52 -12.83 6.56
CA GLY A 269 2.51 -13.87 6.39
C GLY A 269 2.00 -15.01 5.51
N TYR A 270 1.01 -14.74 4.65
CA TYR A 270 0.39 -15.76 3.81
C TYR A 270 1.31 -16.07 2.61
N ARG A 271 2.04 -17.18 2.70
CA ARG A 271 3.11 -17.56 1.75
C ARG A 271 2.70 -18.60 0.71
N ASP A 272 1.51 -18.48 0.13
CA ASP A 272 1.21 -19.28 -1.07
C ASP A 272 2.24 -18.96 -2.18
N LYS A 273 2.61 -19.95 -3.00
CA LYS A 273 3.56 -19.79 -4.12
C LYS A 273 3.08 -18.69 -5.08
N LEU A 274 1.76 -18.53 -5.22
CA LEU A 274 1.14 -17.55 -6.10
C LEU A 274 1.37 -16.10 -5.64
N VAL A 275 1.34 -15.84 -4.33
CA VAL A 275 1.63 -14.52 -3.75
C VAL A 275 3.13 -14.22 -3.80
N ARG A 276 3.98 -15.23 -3.59
CA ARG A 276 5.45 -15.09 -3.66
C ARG A 276 5.98 -14.71 -5.04
N GLY A 277 5.26 -15.07 -6.11
CA GLY A 277 5.60 -14.71 -7.49
C GLY A 277 4.92 -13.44 -7.99
N TYR A 278 4.02 -12.84 -7.20
CA TYR A 278 3.32 -11.63 -7.60
C TYR A 278 4.29 -10.45 -7.53
N VAL A 279 4.71 -9.98 -8.70
CA VAL A 279 5.41 -8.72 -8.85
C VAL A 279 4.34 -7.70 -9.23
N PRO A 280 4.06 -6.69 -8.38
CA PRO A 280 3.19 -5.60 -8.74
C PRO A 280 3.58 -5.04 -10.12
N SER A 281 2.60 -4.70 -10.95
CA SER A 281 2.82 -4.32 -12.36
C SER A 281 3.92 -3.28 -12.53
N LYS A 282 4.65 -3.23 -13.65
CA LYS A 282 5.78 -2.28 -13.81
C LYS A 282 5.42 -0.78 -13.67
N SER A 283 4.14 -0.39 -13.72
CA SER A 283 3.64 0.95 -13.38
C SER A 283 3.64 1.24 -11.86
N TYR A 284 3.99 0.24 -11.06
CA TYR A 284 4.15 0.28 -9.62
C TYR A 284 5.56 0.73 -9.19
N LEU A 285 6.57 0.39 -10.01
CA LEU A 285 7.99 0.68 -9.73
C LEU A 285 8.52 1.87 -10.56
N LYS A 286 7.67 2.51 -11.37
CA LYS A 286 8.05 3.58 -12.29
C LYS A 286 7.00 4.67 -12.36
#